data_AF-A0A8J7J6G8-F1
#
_entry.id   AF-A0A8J7J6G8-F1
#
_cell.length_a   1.000
_cell.length_b   1.000
_cell.length_c   1.000
_cell.angle_alpha   90.00
_cell.angle_beta   90.00
_cell.angle_gamma   90.00
#
_symmetry.space_group_name_H-M   'P 1'
#
loop_
_entity.id
_entity.type
_entity.pdbx_description
1 polymer ?
#
loop_
_entity_poly.entity_id
_entity_poly.type
_entity_poly.pdbx_seq_one_letter_code
_entity_poly.pdbx_strand_id
1 'polypeptide(L)'
;MQFRLSVWKPAELFRAVDYAPDEATPHTVKFNPCYLQEQIYQWDPGSVDVWMCVEGSENAELVRDMLRLFSADLHPSKRDMKAFAAFVQQLVRMAEDPEASSWSDTTETIEIQSDETNLRCNSFVALVNHLQWVLHVFEGIPNSSVVIR
;
A
#
# COMPACT_ATOMS: atom_id res chain seq x y z
N MET A 1 -3.96 14.38 0.31
CA MET A 1 -3.45 13.28 -0.54
C MET A 1 -4.23 12.04 -0.12
N GLN A 2 -4.82 11.30 -1.07
CA GLN A 2 -5.75 10.21 -0.77
C GLN A 2 -5.00 8.88 -0.81
N PHE A 3 -5.09 8.09 0.26
CA PHE A 3 -4.42 6.81 0.37
C PHE A 3 -4.85 5.88 -0.78
N ARG A 4 -3.90 5.24 -1.45
CA ARG A 4 -4.15 4.16 -2.41
C ARG A 4 -3.00 3.16 -2.37
N LEU A 5 -3.36 1.89 -2.30
CA LEU A 5 -2.44 0.78 -2.46
C LEU A 5 -2.66 0.12 -3.82
N SER A 6 -1.57 -0.25 -4.48
CA SER A 6 -1.61 -1.05 -5.71
C SER A 6 -0.50 -2.09 -5.73
N VAL A 7 -0.81 -3.27 -6.25
CA VAL A 7 0.16 -4.35 -6.46
C VAL A 7 0.36 -4.54 -7.95
N TRP A 8 1.62 -4.66 -8.32
CA TRP A 8 2.10 -4.76 -9.68
C TRP A 8 2.91 -6.03 -9.85
N LYS A 9 2.86 -6.66 -11.03
CA LYS A 9 3.77 -7.74 -11.43
C LYS A 9 4.42 -7.42 -12.77
N PRO A 10 5.56 -8.03 -13.12
CA PRO A 10 6.10 -7.91 -14.46
C PRO A 10 5.04 -8.31 -15.49
N ALA A 11 4.84 -7.45 -16.48
CA ALA A 11 3.83 -7.68 -17.50
C ALA A 11 4.23 -8.87 -18.40
N GLU A 12 3.29 -9.78 -18.59
CA GLU A 12 3.44 -10.88 -19.54
C GLU A 12 3.13 -10.38 -20.96
N LEU A 13 4.19 -10.20 -21.75
CA LEU A 13 4.07 -9.76 -23.12
C LEU A 13 3.69 -10.93 -24.03
N PHE A 14 2.48 -10.89 -24.60
CA PHE A 14 2.03 -11.85 -25.62
C PHE A 14 2.85 -11.80 -26.91
N ARG A 15 3.58 -10.71 -27.16
CA ARG A 15 4.51 -10.55 -28.28
C ARG A 15 5.77 -9.84 -27.80
N ALA A 16 6.92 -10.28 -28.29
CA ALA A 16 8.14 -9.51 -28.16
C ALA A 16 7.88 -8.12 -28.75
N VAL A 17 8.13 -7.07 -27.97
CA VAL A 17 8.07 -5.73 -28.50
C VAL A 17 9.37 -5.50 -29.24
N ASP A 18 9.29 -5.50 -30.57
CA ASP A 18 10.43 -5.19 -31.43
C ASP A 18 10.69 -3.69 -31.36
N TYR A 19 11.78 -3.32 -30.70
CA TYR A 19 12.29 -1.96 -30.71
C TYR A 19 13.38 -1.87 -31.78
N ALA A 20 13.14 -1.08 -32.83
CA ALA A 20 14.21 -0.65 -33.72
C ALA A 20 14.99 0.47 -33.00
N PRO A 21 16.30 0.32 -32.75
CA PRO A 21 17.11 1.45 -32.31
C PRO A 21 17.15 2.47 -33.45
N ASP A 22 16.55 3.64 -33.25
CA ASP A 22 16.68 4.75 -34.17
C ASP A 22 18.08 5.38 -33.96
N GLU A 23 18.99 5.18 -34.92
CA GLU A 23 20.35 5.73 -34.87
C GLU A 23 20.38 7.27 -35.04
N ALA A 24 19.25 7.90 -35.37
CA ALA A 24 19.21 9.30 -35.76
C ALA A 24 18.90 10.31 -34.63
N THR A 25 18.48 9.88 -33.43
CA THR A 25 18.14 10.80 -32.34
C THR A 25 18.81 10.45 -31.00
N PRO A 26 19.49 11.41 -30.33
CA PRO A 26 20.25 11.17 -29.08
C PRO A 26 19.36 10.98 -27.84
N HIS A 27 18.03 10.89 -28.02
CA HIS A 27 17.07 10.59 -26.96
C HIS A 27 16.58 9.15 -27.08
N THR A 28 17.52 8.20 -27.11
CA THR A 28 17.18 6.78 -27.04
C THR A 28 16.70 6.48 -25.62
N VAL A 29 15.39 6.47 -25.42
CA VAL A 29 14.79 5.83 -24.25
C VAL A 29 15.13 4.35 -24.37
N LYS A 30 16.16 3.88 -23.65
CA LYS A 30 16.41 2.44 -23.47
C LYS A 30 15.18 1.87 -22.77
N PHE A 31 14.22 1.38 -23.54
CA PHE A 31 13.12 0.61 -23.00
C PHE A 31 13.72 -0.60 -22.29
N ASN A 32 13.62 -0.63 -20.97
CA ASN A 32 14.00 -1.78 -20.18
C ASN A 32 12.71 -2.54 -19.85
N PRO A 33 12.48 -3.73 -20.45
CA PRO A 33 11.26 -4.51 -20.27
C PRO A 33 10.93 -4.81 -18.80
N CYS A 34 11.92 -4.79 -17.91
CA CYS A 34 11.72 -4.98 -16.47
C CYS A 34 10.85 -3.87 -15.83
N TYR A 35 10.71 -2.70 -16.46
CA TYR A 35 9.78 -1.65 -16.02
C TYR A 35 8.36 -1.86 -16.51
N LEU A 36 8.13 -2.75 -17.48
CA LEU A 36 6.78 -3.06 -17.89
C LEU A 36 6.14 -3.89 -16.80
N GLN A 37 5.24 -3.26 -16.07
CA GLN A 37 4.50 -3.85 -14.97
C GLN A 37 3.03 -3.75 -15.29
N GLU A 38 2.27 -4.77 -14.93
CA GLU A 38 0.81 -4.75 -14.96
C GLU A 38 0.26 -4.67 -13.53
N GLN A 39 -0.76 -3.85 -13.35
CA GLN A 39 -1.45 -3.75 -12.07
C GLN A 39 -2.39 -4.94 -11.91
N ILE A 40 -2.18 -5.73 -10.87
CA ILE A 40 -3.00 -6.92 -10.58
C ILE A 40 -3.97 -6.69 -9.42
N TYR A 41 -3.76 -5.63 -8.65
CA TYR A 41 -4.62 -5.26 -7.54
C TYR A 41 -4.58 -3.75 -7.28
N GLN A 42 -5.71 -3.20 -6.87
CA GLN A 42 -5.82 -1.83 -6.38
C GLN A 42 -6.85 -1.76 -5.26
N TRP A 43 -6.49 -1.03 -4.21
CA TRP A 43 -7.40 -0.64 -3.15
C TRP A 43 -7.32 0.86 -2.90
N ASP A 44 -8.47 1.50 -2.92
CA ASP A 44 -8.64 2.93 -2.71
C ASP A 44 -9.84 3.13 -1.77
N PRO A 45 -9.61 3.44 -0.49
CA PRO A 45 -10.67 3.60 0.52
C PRO A 45 -11.45 4.92 0.37
N GLY A 46 -11.27 5.68 -0.72
CA GLY A 46 -12.02 6.91 -0.91
C GLY A 46 -11.52 8.01 0.02
N SER A 47 -12.45 8.77 0.59
CA SER A 47 -12.15 9.86 1.53
C SER A 47 -11.82 9.39 2.97
N VAL A 48 -11.78 8.08 3.22
CA VAL A 48 -11.51 7.53 4.56
C VAL A 48 -10.04 7.74 4.91
N ASP A 49 -9.78 8.38 6.05
CA ASP A 49 -8.44 8.47 6.62
C ASP A 49 -8.07 7.16 7.32
N VAL A 50 -7.30 6.33 6.63
CA VAL A 50 -6.82 5.04 7.15
C VAL A 50 -5.79 5.18 8.26
N TRP A 51 -5.28 6.41 8.50
CA TRP A 51 -4.29 6.71 9.54
C TRP A 51 -4.88 7.42 10.75
N MET A 52 -6.20 7.68 10.76
CA MET A 52 -6.89 8.48 11.79
C MET A 52 -6.64 8.03 13.23
N CYS A 53 -6.34 6.74 13.43
CA CYS A 53 -6.11 6.15 14.74
C CYS A 53 -4.62 6.07 15.12
N VAL A 54 -3.71 6.63 14.33
CA VAL A 54 -2.27 6.69 14.66
C VAL A 54 -2.00 7.88 15.55
N GLU A 55 -1.54 7.61 16.78
CA GLU A 55 -1.27 8.64 17.79
C GLU A 55 0.23 9.00 17.82
N GLY A 56 0.52 10.28 18.13
CA GLY A 56 1.88 10.78 18.31
C GLY A 56 2.58 11.23 17.02
N SER A 57 3.31 12.35 17.11
CA SER A 57 4.02 12.94 15.96
C SER A 57 5.12 12.05 15.41
N GLU A 58 5.80 11.29 16.28
CA GLU A 58 6.87 10.37 15.90
C GLU A 58 6.34 9.22 15.03
N ASN A 59 5.17 8.65 15.39
CA ASN A 59 4.52 7.60 14.61
C ASN A 59 4.03 8.13 13.26
N ALA A 60 3.48 9.35 13.22
CA ALA A 60 3.08 9.99 11.97
C ALA A 60 4.29 10.30 11.04
N GLU A 61 5.45 10.62 11.60
CA GLU A 61 6.71 10.77 10.84
C GLU A 61 7.21 9.42 10.33
N LEU A 62 7.22 8.39 11.18
CA LEU A 62 7.59 7.04 10.83
C LEU A 62 6.74 6.50 9.67
N VAL A 63 5.41 6.66 9.74
CA VAL A 63 4.50 6.28 8.65
C VAL A 63 4.85 7.01 7.36
N ARG A 64 5.09 8.32 7.41
CA ARG A 64 5.47 9.11 6.21
C ARG A 64 6.77 8.62 5.60
N ASP A 65 7.78 8.35 6.41
CA ASP A 65 9.08 7.87 5.92
C ASP A 65 8.98 6.46 5.34
N MET A 66 8.17 5.60 5.96
CA MET A 66 7.89 4.27 5.44
C MET A 66 7.13 4.32 4.11
N LEU A 67 6.15 5.21 3.95
CA LEU A 67 5.40 5.37 2.71
C LEU A 67 6.29 5.83 1.54
N ARG A 68 7.34 6.61 1.80
CA ARG A 68 8.30 7.02 0.76
C ARG A 68 9.02 5.83 0.12
N LEU A 69 9.17 4.71 0.84
CA LEU A 69 9.77 3.47 0.32
C LEU A 69 8.90 2.79 -0.75
N PHE A 70 7.61 3.15 -0.85
CA PHE A 70 6.66 2.59 -1.81
C PHE A 70 6.22 3.62 -2.86
N SER A 71 6.98 4.71 -3.03
CA SER A 71 6.72 5.70 -4.09
C SER A 71 6.74 5.06 -5.48
N ALA A 72 5.86 5.57 -6.36
CA ALA A 72 5.78 5.20 -7.77
C ALA A 72 7.10 5.44 -8.53
N ASP A 73 7.93 6.38 -8.07
CA ASP A 73 9.20 6.77 -8.71
C ASP A 73 10.34 5.78 -8.45
N LEU A 74 10.19 4.91 -7.46
CA LEU A 74 11.21 3.92 -7.13
C LEU A 74 11.15 2.71 -8.08
N HIS A 75 12.32 2.12 -8.33
CA HIS A 75 12.40 0.88 -9.10
C HIS A 75 11.59 -0.25 -8.42
N PRO A 76 10.85 -1.12 -9.14
CA PRO A 76 10.03 -2.18 -8.55
C PRO A 76 10.76 -3.06 -7.53
N SER A 77 12.03 -3.39 -7.80
CA SER A 77 12.86 -4.19 -6.88
C SER A 77 13.21 -3.50 -5.55
N LYS A 78 12.96 -2.20 -5.40
CA LYS A 78 13.14 -1.46 -4.14
C LYS A 78 11.89 -1.44 -3.27
N ARG A 79 10.75 -1.80 -3.85
CA ARG A 79 9.41 -1.83 -3.24
C ARG A 79 8.76 -3.20 -3.43
N ASP A 80 9.58 -4.24 -3.33
CA ASP A 80 9.17 -5.62 -3.51
C ASP A 80 8.33 -6.13 -2.31
N MET A 81 7.81 -7.35 -2.42
CA MET A 81 7.02 -7.95 -1.34
C MET A 81 7.80 -8.16 -0.05
N LYS A 82 9.14 -8.28 -0.12
CA LYS A 82 9.97 -8.39 1.08
C LYS A 82 10.02 -7.06 1.85
N ALA A 83 10.20 -5.95 1.13
CA ALA A 83 10.10 -4.61 1.71
C ALA A 83 8.69 -4.37 2.27
N PHE A 84 7.66 -4.77 1.53
CA PHE A 84 6.27 -4.67 1.99
C PHE A 84 6.01 -5.51 3.25
N ALA A 85 6.54 -6.72 3.35
CA ALA A 85 6.43 -7.54 4.56
C ALA A 85 7.06 -6.86 5.78
N ALA A 86 8.26 -6.29 5.63
CA ALA A 86 8.93 -5.55 6.70
C ALA A 86 8.13 -4.31 7.13
N PHE A 87 7.53 -3.61 6.16
CA PHE A 87 6.62 -2.48 6.41
C PHE A 87 5.39 -2.91 7.21
N VAL A 88 4.70 -3.97 6.78
CA VAL A 88 3.51 -4.50 7.47
C VAL A 88 3.86 -4.94 8.89
N GLN A 89 4.99 -5.60 9.11
CA GLN A 89 5.42 -6.00 10.46
C GLN A 89 5.65 -4.81 11.39
N GLN A 90 6.18 -3.70 10.88
CA GLN A 90 6.33 -2.49 11.68
C GLN A 90 4.97 -1.88 12.06
N LEU A 91 4.02 -1.85 11.12
CA LEU A 91 2.66 -1.38 11.41
C LEU A 91 1.92 -2.29 12.39
N VAL A 92 2.13 -3.62 12.31
CA VAL A 92 1.58 -4.57 13.29
C VAL A 92 2.08 -4.24 14.70
N ARG A 93 3.39 -4.04 14.87
CA ARG A 93 3.96 -3.65 16.17
C ARG A 93 3.39 -2.33 16.68
N MET A 94 3.18 -1.36 15.79
CA MET A 94 2.56 -0.08 16.15
C MET A 94 1.08 -0.26 16.54
N ALA A 95 0.35 -1.19 15.92
CA ALA A 95 -1.05 -1.47 16.25
C ALA A 95 -1.20 -2.27 17.56
N GLU A 96 -0.20 -3.07 17.91
CA GLU A 96 -0.14 -3.81 19.18
C GLU A 96 0.22 -2.91 20.37
N ASP A 97 0.78 -1.73 20.12
CA ASP A 97 1.08 -0.73 21.15
C ASP A 97 -0.17 0.10 21.51
N PRO A 98 -0.71 -0.02 22.74
CA PRO A 98 -1.90 0.71 23.18
C PRO A 98 -1.71 2.24 23.22
N GLU A 99 -0.48 2.73 23.30
CA GLU A 99 -0.19 4.17 23.30
C GLU A 99 -0.07 4.75 21.89
N ALA A 100 0.15 3.89 20.89
CA ALA A 100 0.34 4.30 19.50
C ALA A 100 -0.94 4.18 18.64
N SER A 101 -1.96 3.46 19.11
CA SER A 101 -3.24 3.36 18.41
C SER A 101 -4.48 3.53 19.29
N SER A 102 -5.35 4.48 18.91
CA SER A 102 -6.59 4.78 19.65
C SER A 102 -7.84 4.30 18.91
N TRP A 103 -8.90 4.00 19.67
CA TRP A 103 -10.21 3.68 19.09
C TRP A 103 -10.98 4.96 18.79
N SER A 104 -11.58 5.04 17.62
CA SER A 104 -12.41 6.17 17.17
C SER A 104 -13.88 5.79 17.12
N ASP A 105 -14.76 6.75 17.43
CA ASP A 105 -16.19 6.57 17.26
C ASP A 105 -16.56 6.71 15.77
N THR A 106 -17.44 5.85 15.28
CA THR A 106 -17.93 5.94 13.91
C THR A 106 -19.15 6.87 13.84
N THR A 107 -19.56 7.22 12.62
CA THR A 107 -20.83 7.89 12.38
C THR A 107 -22.01 6.92 12.37
N GLU A 108 -21.77 5.61 12.52
CA GLU A 108 -22.81 4.58 12.51
C GLU A 108 -23.29 4.31 13.93
N THR A 109 -24.60 4.46 14.12
CA THR A 109 -25.31 4.05 15.33
C THR A 109 -26.17 2.84 15.02
N ILE A 110 -26.20 1.88 15.96
CA ILE A 110 -27.09 0.72 15.90
C ILE A 110 -27.98 0.72 17.14
N GLU A 111 -29.21 0.22 17.00
CA GLU A 111 -30.14 0.09 18.11
C GLU A 111 -29.96 -1.29 18.77
N ILE A 112 -29.56 -1.30 20.04
CA ILE A 112 -29.45 -2.52 20.86
C ILE A 112 -30.39 -2.34 22.04
N GLN A 113 -31.42 -3.20 22.16
CA GLN A 113 -32.37 -3.16 23.28
C GLN A 113 -33.03 -1.79 23.51
N SER A 114 -33.35 -1.07 22.43
CA SER A 114 -33.93 0.28 22.45
C SER A 114 -32.99 1.42 22.87
N ASP A 115 -31.69 1.14 22.99
CA ASP A 115 -30.65 2.17 23.13
C ASP A 115 -29.85 2.33 21.82
N GLU A 116 -29.67 3.57 21.38
CA GLU A 116 -28.74 3.89 20.28
C GLU A 116 -27.29 3.79 20.79
N THR A 117 -26.55 2.83 20.25
CA THR A 117 -25.14 2.60 20.56
C THR A 117 -24.27 3.01 19.38
N ASN A 118 -23.25 3.85 19.63
CA ASN A 118 -22.26 4.21 18.62
C ASN A 118 -21.24 3.08 18.45
N LEU A 119 -21.00 2.67 17.20
CA LEU A 119 -19.96 1.69 16.90
C LEU A 119 -18.58 2.35 16.95
N ARG A 120 -17.63 1.71 17.64
CA ARG A 120 -16.23 2.15 17.63
C ARG A 120 -15.44 1.34 16.62
N CYS A 121 -14.60 2.00 15.84
CA CYS A 121 -13.68 1.34 14.92
C CYS A 121 -12.24 1.82 15.16
N ASN A 122 -11.29 0.99 14.78
CA ASN A 122 -9.89 1.35 14.68
C ASN A 122 -9.48 1.20 13.21
N SER A 123 -9.54 2.31 12.46
CA SER A 123 -9.21 2.35 11.02
C SER A 123 -7.78 1.89 10.74
N PHE A 124 -6.86 2.15 11.69
CA PHE A 124 -5.48 1.72 11.55
C PHE A 124 -5.33 0.20 11.68
N VAL A 125 -6.03 -0.44 12.63
CA VAL A 125 -6.07 -1.91 12.72
C VAL A 125 -6.75 -2.52 11.49
N ALA A 126 -7.82 -1.91 10.98
CA ALA A 126 -8.47 -2.36 9.75
C ALA A 126 -7.51 -2.29 8.55
N LEU A 127 -6.73 -1.21 8.44
CA LEU A 127 -5.65 -1.08 7.45
C LEU A 127 -4.62 -2.19 7.62
N VAL A 128 -4.09 -2.41 8.82
CA VAL A 128 -3.06 -3.45 9.08
C VAL A 128 -3.56 -4.83 8.66
N ASN A 129 -4.78 -5.20 9.03
CA ASN A 129 -5.39 -6.46 8.62
C ASN A 129 -5.51 -6.57 7.09
N HIS A 130 -5.91 -5.49 6.43
CA HIS A 130 -5.97 -5.45 4.97
C HIS A 130 -4.59 -5.65 4.33
N LEU A 131 -3.55 -4.98 4.83
CA LEU A 131 -2.19 -5.11 4.32
C LEU A 131 -1.61 -6.51 4.56
N GLN A 132 -1.93 -7.15 5.69
CA GLN A 132 -1.58 -8.55 5.94
C GLN A 132 -2.25 -9.49 4.94
N TRP A 133 -3.53 -9.26 4.62
CA TRP A 133 -4.23 -10.02 3.58
C TRP A 133 -3.59 -9.83 2.20
N VAL A 134 -3.25 -8.58 1.82
CA VAL A 134 -2.54 -8.28 0.57
C VAL A 134 -1.21 -9.04 0.52
N LEU A 135 -0.43 -9.00 1.60
CA LEU A 135 0.84 -9.73 1.67
C LEU A 135 0.62 -11.23 1.47
N HIS A 136 -0.33 -11.82 2.19
CA HIS A 136 -0.64 -13.26 2.09
C HIS A 136 -1.07 -13.68 0.68
N VAL A 137 -1.89 -12.87 0.01
CA VAL A 137 -2.41 -13.20 -1.33
C VAL A 137 -1.32 -13.10 -2.40
N PHE A 138 -0.43 -12.11 -2.30
CA PHE A 138 0.48 -11.76 -3.38
C PHE A 138 1.96 -12.11 -3.13
N GLU A 139 2.36 -12.55 -1.93
CA GLU A 139 3.75 -12.91 -1.62
C GLU A 139 4.35 -13.99 -2.55
N GLY A 140 3.50 -14.89 -3.05
CA GLY A 140 3.90 -15.96 -3.95
C GLY A 140 4.16 -15.51 -5.39
N ILE A 141 3.83 -14.27 -5.77
CA ILE A 141 3.98 -13.77 -7.14
C ILE A 141 5.42 -13.27 -7.36
N PRO A 142 6.20 -13.91 -8.25
CA PRO A 142 7.58 -13.51 -8.48
C PRO A 142 7.72 -12.07 -8.98
N ASN A 143 8.68 -11.34 -8.40
CA ASN A 143 9.00 -9.95 -8.76
C ASN A 143 7.81 -8.99 -8.65
N SER A 144 6.79 -9.33 -7.86
CA SER A 144 5.71 -8.40 -7.55
C SER A 144 6.21 -7.24 -6.71
N SER A 145 5.57 -6.08 -6.88
CA SER A 145 5.95 -4.84 -6.22
C SER A 145 4.71 -4.08 -5.77
N VAL A 146 4.87 -3.26 -4.74
CA VAL A 146 3.77 -2.50 -4.12
C VAL A 146 4.03 -1.01 -4.31
N VAL A 147 2.97 -0.27 -4.64
CA VAL A 147 2.97 1.20 -4.66
C VAL A 147 1.90 1.69 -3.70
N ILE A 148 2.29 2.61 -2.82
CA ILE A 148 1.40 3.29 -1.87
C ILE A 148 1.53 4.79 -2.09
N ARG A 149 0.40 5.49 -2.22
CA ARG A 149 0.32 6.94 -2.41
C ARG A 149 -0.81 7.56 -1.59
#